data_AF-A0A2K3JRM1-F1
#
_entry.id   AF-A0A2K3JRM1-F1
#
_cell.length_a   1.000
_cell.length_b   1.000
_cell.length_c   1.000
_cell.angle_alpha   90.00
_cell.angle_beta   90.00
_cell.angle_gamma   90.00
#
_symmetry.space_group_name_H-M   'P 1'
#
loop_
_entity.id
_entity.type
_entity.pdbx_description
1 polymer ?
#
loop_
_entity_poly.entity_id
_entity_poly.type
_entity_poly.pdbx_seq_one_letter_code
_entity_poly.pdbx_strand_id
1 'polypeptide(L)'
;ASNGFALQEVGVEIEPFGDLNTEAERKLGQLVLEKYGTEFYILHRYPLAVRPFYTMPCYDNPAYSNSFDVFIRGEEIISGAQRIHVPEFLEERAQACGIEVKTISTYIDSF
;
A
#
# COMPACT_ATOMS: atom_id res chain seq x y z
N ALA A 1 1.29 -3.46 -24.12
CA ALA A 1 0.73 -2.13 -24.39
C ALA A 1 0.61 -1.40 -23.06
N SER A 2 1.51 -0.44 -22.84
CA SER A 2 1.52 0.43 -21.66
C SER A 2 0.37 1.43 -21.75
N ASN A 3 -0.83 1.02 -21.31
CA ASN A 3 -1.99 1.91 -21.17
C ASN A 3 -2.16 2.30 -19.70
N GLY A 4 -1.05 2.73 -19.07
CA GLY A 4 -0.95 2.95 -17.64
C GLY A 4 -1.76 4.15 -17.18
N PHE A 5 -2.63 3.95 -16.20
CA PHE A 5 -3.28 5.03 -15.46
C PHE A 5 -2.24 5.69 -14.57
N ALA A 6 -1.50 6.66 -15.09
CA ALA A 6 -0.59 7.42 -14.27
C ALA A 6 -1.21 8.77 -13.96
N LEU A 7 -1.37 9.08 -12.68
CA LEU A 7 -1.67 10.44 -12.20
C LEU A 7 -0.71 11.48 -12.84
N GLN A 8 0.52 11.05 -13.14
CA GLN A 8 1.52 11.84 -13.87
C GLN A 8 1.09 12.22 -15.30
N GLU A 9 0.31 11.40 -16.01
CA GLU A 9 -0.18 11.73 -17.37
C GLU A 9 -1.18 12.89 -17.36
N VAL A 10 -1.86 13.11 -16.23
CA VAL A 10 -2.78 14.25 -16.03
C VAL A 10 -2.13 15.38 -15.23
N GLY A 11 -0.80 15.38 -15.12
CA GLY A 11 -0.03 16.44 -14.48
C GLY A 11 -0.05 16.43 -12.96
N VAL A 12 -0.49 15.35 -12.32
CA VAL A 12 -0.39 15.18 -10.86
C VAL A 12 0.97 14.61 -10.53
N GLU A 13 1.78 15.38 -9.81
CA GLU A 13 3.06 14.91 -9.27
C GLU A 13 2.83 13.91 -8.13
N ILE A 14 3.47 12.76 -8.24
CA ILE A 14 3.46 11.70 -7.22
C ILE A 14 4.92 11.40 -6.90
N GLU A 15 5.26 11.45 -5.63
CA GLU A 15 6.60 11.05 -5.19
C GLU A 15 6.84 9.57 -5.50
N PRO A 16 7.98 9.21 -6.11
CA PRO A 16 8.33 7.81 -6.32
C PRO A 16 8.33 7.07 -4.98
N PHE A 17 7.57 5.98 -4.90
CA PHE A 17 7.39 5.18 -3.68
C PHE A 17 6.73 5.93 -2.50
N GLY A 18 6.18 7.13 -2.74
CA GLY A 18 5.37 7.86 -1.77
C GLY A 18 3.94 7.36 -1.71
N ASP A 19 3.23 7.82 -0.67
CA ASP A 19 1.81 7.53 -0.50
C ASP A 19 0.94 8.48 -1.34
N LEU A 20 -0.28 8.08 -1.65
CA LEU A 20 -1.23 8.97 -2.30
C LEU A 20 -1.81 9.93 -1.27
N ASN A 21 -1.73 11.24 -1.54
CA ASN A 21 -2.50 12.19 -0.75
C ASN A 21 -3.98 12.18 -1.18
N THR A 22 -4.86 12.73 -0.33
CA THR A 22 -6.31 12.74 -0.56
C THR A 22 -6.73 13.37 -1.89
N GLU A 23 -6.00 14.40 -2.36
CA GLU A 23 -6.31 15.03 -3.65
C GLU A 23 -5.99 14.10 -4.83
N ALA A 24 -4.87 13.39 -4.75
CA ALA A 24 -4.46 12.39 -5.73
C ALA A 24 -5.43 11.20 -5.77
N GLU A 25 -5.91 10.73 -4.61
CA GLU A 25 -6.91 9.65 -4.52
C GLU A 25 -8.25 10.04 -5.18
N ARG A 26 -8.74 11.26 -4.89
CA ARG A 26 -9.95 11.80 -5.54
C ARG A 26 -9.78 11.91 -7.03
N LYS A 27 -8.61 12.38 -7.48
CA LYS A 27 -8.32 12.50 -8.91
C LYS A 27 -8.26 11.13 -9.57
N LEU A 28 -7.64 10.14 -8.92
CA LEU A 28 -7.61 8.76 -9.38
C LEU A 28 -9.03 8.20 -9.50
N GLY A 29 -9.90 8.46 -8.52
CA GLY A 29 -11.30 8.06 -8.55
C GLY A 29 -12.06 8.61 -9.77
N GLN A 30 -11.85 9.87 -10.12
CA GLN A 30 -12.42 10.48 -11.34
C GLN A 30 -11.93 9.76 -12.61
N LEU A 31 -10.62 9.49 -12.71
CA LEU A 31 -10.04 8.81 -13.87
C LEU A 31 -10.53 7.37 -14.01
N VAL A 32 -10.69 6.65 -12.90
CA VAL A 32 -11.26 5.30 -12.87
C VAL A 32 -12.71 5.33 -13.35
N LEU A 33 -13.52 6.29 -12.88
CA LEU A 33 -14.90 6.46 -13.33
C LEU A 33 -14.99 6.76 -14.82
N GLU A 34 -14.20 7.71 -15.32
CA GLU A 34 -14.21 8.10 -16.74
C GLU A 34 -13.83 6.95 -17.67
N LYS A 35 -12.85 6.12 -17.28
CA LYS A 35 -12.34 5.05 -18.14
C LYS A 35 -13.06 3.71 -17.99
N TYR A 36 -13.54 3.41 -16.79
CA TYR A 36 -14.12 2.09 -16.49
C TYR A 36 -15.60 2.13 -16.08
N GLY A 37 -16.19 3.32 -15.89
CA GLY A 37 -17.60 3.45 -15.50
C GLY A 37 -17.90 2.91 -14.11
N THR A 38 -16.91 2.84 -13.21
CA THR A 38 -17.07 2.35 -11.84
C THR A 38 -16.56 3.37 -10.83
N GLU A 39 -17.24 3.43 -9.69
CA GLU A 39 -16.82 4.20 -8.52
C GLU A 39 -16.20 3.31 -7.43
N PHE A 40 -16.19 2.00 -7.63
CA PHE A 40 -15.62 1.01 -6.72
C PHE A 40 -14.42 0.33 -7.37
N TYR A 41 -13.26 0.39 -6.72
CA TYR A 41 -12.02 -0.20 -7.23
C TYR A 41 -11.03 -0.52 -6.10
N ILE A 42 -10.02 -1.31 -6.43
CA ILE A 42 -8.93 -1.70 -5.52
C ILE A 42 -7.62 -1.24 -6.14
N LEU A 43 -6.83 -0.48 -5.38
CA LEU A 43 -5.43 -0.23 -5.71
C LEU A 43 -4.57 -1.20 -4.91
N HIS A 44 -3.70 -1.96 -5.56
CA HIS A 44 -2.88 -2.98 -4.92
C HIS A 44 -1.40 -2.76 -5.22
N ARG A 45 -0.53 -3.40 -4.43
CA ARG A 45 0.94 -3.26 -4.51
C ARG A 45 1.42 -1.85 -4.16
N TYR A 46 1.05 -1.36 -2.97
CA TYR A 46 1.63 -0.11 -2.47
C TYR A 46 3.13 -0.30 -2.18
N PRO A 47 3.91 0.80 -2.26
CA PRO A 47 5.29 0.81 -1.79
C PRO A 47 5.39 0.24 -0.38
N LEU A 48 6.37 -0.64 -0.14
CA LEU A 48 6.53 -1.25 1.19
C LEU A 48 6.88 -0.19 2.26
N ALA A 49 7.56 0.88 1.86
CA ALA A 49 8.03 1.95 2.75
C ALA A 49 6.90 2.75 3.41
N VAL A 50 5.71 2.82 2.79
CA VAL A 50 4.57 3.57 3.32
C VAL A 50 3.60 2.69 4.12
N ARG A 51 3.90 1.39 4.22
CA ARG A 51 3.04 0.42 4.91
C ARG A 51 3.61 0.04 6.28
N PRO A 52 2.75 -0.36 7.25
CA PRO A 52 3.21 -0.76 8.58
C PRO A 52 4.14 -1.98 8.53
N PHE A 53 4.99 -2.14 9.55
CA PHE A 53 6.05 -3.16 9.60
C PHE A 53 5.58 -4.59 9.34
N TYR A 54 4.36 -4.94 9.78
CA TYR A 54 3.78 -6.27 9.65
C TYR A 54 3.33 -6.63 8.22
N THR A 55 3.51 -5.73 7.25
CA THR A 55 3.07 -5.89 5.86
C THR A 55 4.04 -6.77 5.09
N MET A 56 3.52 -7.85 4.49
CA MET A 56 4.32 -8.77 3.68
C MET A 56 4.83 -8.09 2.39
N PRO A 57 6.13 -8.13 2.07
CA PRO A 57 6.66 -7.66 0.78
C PRO A 57 6.17 -8.48 -0.41
N CYS A 58 6.19 -7.91 -1.61
CA CYS A 58 5.95 -8.68 -2.83
C CYS A 58 7.11 -9.64 -3.12
N TYR A 59 6.78 -10.84 -3.61
CA TYR A 59 7.76 -11.89 -3.91
C TYR A 59 8.66 -11.56 -5.11
N ASP A 60 8.16 -10.76 -6.05
CA ASP A 60 8.82 -10.40 -7.32
C ASP A 60 9.54 -9.05 -7.25
N ASN A 61 9.09 -8.13 -6.38
CA ASN A 61 9.74 -6.84 -6.17
C ASN A 61 9.59 -6.37 -4.71
N PRO A 62 10.64 -6.46 -3.87
CA PRO A 62 10.56 -6.14 -2.45
C PRO A 62 10.40 -4.64 -2.15
N ALA A 63 10.49 -3.75 -3.16
CA ALA A 63 10.13 -2.34 -2.99
C ALA A 63 8.61 -2.12 -2.83
N TYR A 64 7.81 -3.12 -3.23
CA TYR A 64 6.37 -3.13 -3.09
C TYR A 64 5.91 -4.17 -2.05
N SER A 65 4.65 -4.08 -1.67
CA SER A 65 4.05 -4.93 -0.65
C SER A 65 2.79 -5.63 -1.14
N ASN A 66 2.45 -6.76 -0.51
CA ASN A 66 1.18 -7.47 -0.72
C ASN A 66 0.04 -6.76 0.04
N SER A 67 -0.09 -5.47 -0.18
CA SER A 67 -1.13 -4.62 0.38
C SER A 67 -2.10 -4.14 -0.70
N PHE A 68 -3.24 -3.65 -0.24
CA PHE A 68 -4.27 -3.06 -1.07
C PHE A 68 -5.07 -2.05 -0.28
N ASP A 69 -5.60 -1.07 -1.00
CA ASP A 69 -6.60 -0.14 -0.51
C ASP A 69 -7.85 -0.23 -1.41
N VAL A 70 -9.02 -0.17 -0.80
CA VAL A 70 -10.32 -0.23 -1.49
C VAL A 70 -10.94 1.16 -1.46
N PHE A 71 -11.42 1.60 -2.61
CA PHE A 71 -11.95 2.94 -2.81
C PHE A 71 -13.42 2.89 -3.20
N ILE A 72 -14.19 3.85 -2.67
CA ILE A 72 -15.53 4.20 -3.16
C ILE A 72 -15.52 5.70 -3.48
N ARG A 73 -15.90 6.06 -4.71
CA ARG A 73 -16.00 7.47 -5.16
C ARG A 73 -14.72 8.28 -4.96
N GLY A 74 -13.56 7.63 -5.06
CA GLY A 74 -12.25 8.27 -4.90
C GLY A 74 -11.83 8.53 -3.45
N GLU A 75 -12.50 7.92 -2.48
CA GLU A 75 -12.14 7.96 -1.06
C GLU A 75 -11.80 6.54 -0.59
N GLU A 76 -10.73 6.40 0.19
CA GLU A 76 -10.35 5.14 0.80
C GLU A 76 -11.39 4.71 1.84
N ILE A 77 -11.85 3.45 1.79
CA ILE A 77 -12.76 2.88 2.78
C ILE A 77 -12.17 1.69 3.55
N ILE A 78 -11.16 1.03 2.98
CA ILE A 78 -10.49 -0.14 3.57
C ILE A 78 -9.02 -0.09 3.19
N SER A 79 -8.13 -0.16 4.19
CA SER A 79 -6.73 -0.50 3.99
C SER A 79 -6.41 -1.91 4.51
N GLY A 80 -5.81 -2.74 3.67
CA GLY A 80 -5.53 -4.14 3.96
C GLY A 80 -4.17 -4.60 3.46
N ALA A 81 -3.67 -5.70 4.05
CA ALA A 81 -2.50 -6.40 3.52
C ALA A 81 -2.39 -7.84 4.02
N GLN A 82 -1.65 -8.65 3.28
CA GLN A 82 -1.10 -9.88 3.83
C GLN A 82 -0.12 -9.55 4.96
N ARG A 83 -0.28 -10.25 6.09
CA ARG A 83 0.61 -10.11 7.25
C ARG A 83 1.80 -11.06 7.17
N ILE A 84 2.93 -10.63 7.70
CA ILE A 84 4.08 -11.50 7.94
C ILE A 84 3.73 -12.47 9.05
N HIS A 85 3.93 -13.77 8.79
CA HIS A 85 3.61 -14.86 9.70
C HIS A 85 4.87 -15.63 10.15
N VAL A 86 6.05 -15.20 9.71
CA VAL A 86 7.35 -15.78 10.10
C VAL A 86 7.92 -14.85 11.19
N PRO A 87 8.03 -15.30 12.46
CA PRO A 87 8.40 -14.45 13.58
C PRO A 87 9.73 -13.71 13.38
N GLU A 88 10.76 -14.42 12.90
CA GLU A 88 12.10 -13.85 12.70
C GLU A 88 12.08 -12.73 11.65
N PHE A 89 11.27 -12.90 10.60
CA PHE A 89 11.12 -11.90 9.56
C PHE A 89 10.26 -10.70 10.01
N LEU A 90 9.27 -10.96 10.87
CA LEU A 90 8.47 -9.90 11.48
C LEU A 90 9.33 -9.01 12.41
N GLU A 91 10.25 -9.61 13.17
CA GLU A 91 11.24 -8.89 13.96
C GLU A 91 12.16 -8.02 13.10
N GLU A 92 12.73 -8.58 12.03
CA GLU A 92 13.60 -7.84 11.10
C GLU A 92 12.88 -6.60 10.54
N ARG A 93 11.62 -6.76 10.13
CA ARG A 93 10.80 -5.66 9.61
C ARG A 93 10.46 -4.64 10.69
N ALA A 94 10.14 -5.07 11.91
CA ALA A 94 9.91 -4.16 13.03
C ALA A 94 11.14 -3.28 13.29
N GLN A 95 12.32 -3.89 13.35
CA GLN A 95 13.60 -3.18 13.54
C GLN A 95 13.89 -2.20 12.39
N ALA A 96 13.69 -2.64 11.14
CA ALA A 96 13.86 -1.79 9.96
C ALA A 96 12.91 -0.57 9.94
N CYS A 97 11.74 -0.69 10.57
CA CYS A 97 10.79 0.40 10.78
C CYS A 97 11.03 1.20 12.07
N GLY A 98 12.12 0.94 12.80
CA GLY A 98 12.47 1.67 14.03
C GLY A 98 11.65 1.28 15.26
N ILE A 99 10.99 0.12 15.23
CA ILE A 99 10.19 -0.39 16.35
C ILE A 99 11.07 -1.23 17.28
N GLU A 100 11.04 -0.93 18.57
CA GLU A 100 11.75 -1.71 19.58
C GLU A 100 11.04 -3.06 19.80
N VAL A 101 11.65 -4.16 19.32
CA VAL A 101 11.10 -5.53 19.37
C VAL A 101 10.62 -5.92 20.77
N LYS A 102 11.34 -5.52 21.82
CA LYS A 102 10.97 -5.81 23.21
C LYS A 102 9.56 -5.32 23.57
N THR A 103 9.13 -4.18 23.01
CA THR A 103 7.81 -3.57 23.27
C THR A 103 6.65 -4.33 22.63
N ILE A 104 6.94 -5.17 21.63
CA ILE A 104 5.95 -5.95 20.88
C ILE A 104 6.20 -7.47 20.94
N SER A 105 7.10 -7.92 21.84
CA SER A 105 7.51 -9.33 21.97
C SER A 105 6.33 -10.30 22.06
N THR A 106 5.34 -10.02 22.91
CA THR A 106 4.14 -10.88 23.04
C THR A 106 3.35 -11.04 21.75
N TYR A 107 3.35 -10.02 20.87
CA TYR A 107 2.69 -10.12 19.57
C TYR A 107 3.50 -11.02 18.62
N ILE A 108 4.82 -10.88 18.62
CA ILE A 108 5.71 -11.69 17.78
C ILE A 108 5.69 -13.16 18.23
N ASP A 109 5.72 -13.43 19.53
CA ASP A 109 5.64 -14.76 20.13
C ASP A 109 4.31 -15.49 19.85
N SER A 110 3.31 -14.79 19.30
CA SER A 110 1.99 -15.36 18.96
C SER A 110 1.92 -16.00 17.57
N PHE A 111 2.98 -15.87 16.76
CA PHE A 111 3.13 -16.47 15.44
C PHE A 111 3.91 -17.78 15.51
#